data_AF-A0AAW2HSS4-F1
#
_entry.id   AF-A0AAW2HSS4-F1
#
_cell.length_a   1.000
_cell.length_b   1.000
_cell.length_c   1.000
_cell.angle_alpha   90.00
_cell.angle_beta   90.00
_cell.angle_gamma   90.00
#
_symmetry.space_group_name_H-M   'P 1'
#
loop_
_entity.id
_entity.type
_entity.pdbx_description
1 polymer ?
#
loop_
_entity_poly.entity_id
_entity_poly.type
_entity_poly.pdbx_seq_one_letter_code
_entity_poly.pdbx_strand_id
1 'polypeptide(L)'
;MLECKADGHPNPTIEWYKDGELVRASPGDSKSHRVILPTGSLFFLKVVHGRKDSDAGVYWCVARNSLGSARSRNATLDVAGK
;
A
#
# COMPACT_ATOMS: atom_id res chain seq x y z
N MET A 1 -2.87 -9.30 0.96
CA MET A 1 -3.14 -8.00 1.63
C MET A 1 -1.91 -7.64 2.44
N LEU A 2 -1.58 -6.35 2.53
CA LEU A 2 -0.54 -5.84 3.40
C LEU A 2 -1.16 -4.93 4.46
N GLU A 3 -0.93 -5.24 5.73
CA GLU A 3 -1.45 -4.45 6.84
C GLU A 3 -0.46 -3.33 7.22
N CYS A 4 -1.01 -2.16 7.51
CA CYS A 4 -0.26 -1.05 8.11
C CYS A 4 -1.06 -0.53 9.28
N LYS A 5 -0.47 -0.59 10.48
CA LYS A 5 -1.06 -0.03 11.70
C LYS A 5 -0.20 1.14 12.14
N ALA A 6 -0.83 2.30 12.27
CA ALA A 6 -0.21 3.50 12.78
C ALA A 6 -1.14 4.16 13.78
N ASP A 7 -0.54 4.77 14.80
CA ASP A 7 -1.23 5.55 15.80
C ASP A 7 -0.60 6.94 15.89
N GLY A 8 -1.38 7.93 16.29
CA GLY A 8 -0.94 9.30 16.39
C GLY A 8 -2.10 10.27 16.51
N HIS A 9 -1.84 11.42 17.12
CA HIS A 9 -2.82 12.49 17.23
C HIS A 9 -2.29 13.78 16.59
N PRO A 10 -2.98 14.38 15.60
CA PRO A 10 -4.20 13.90 14.93
C PRO A 10 -4.04 12.55 14.22
N ASN A 11 -5.15 11.81 14.03
CA ASN A 11 -5.12 10.49 13.37
C ASN A 11 -4.39 10.58 12.03
N PRO A 12 -3.38 9.75 11.78
CA PRO A 12 -2.61 9.83 10.55
C PRO A 12 -3.37 9.25 9.36
N THR A 13 -3.11 9.79 8.18
CA THR A 13 -3.45 9.18 6.91
C THR A 13 -2.35 8.21 6.49
N ILE A 14 -2.72 7.13 5.81
CA ILE A 14 -1.77 6.10 5.34
C ILE A 14 -1.60 6.19 3.83
N GLU A 15 -0.34 6.28 3.40
CA GLU A 15 0.09 6.19 2.00
C GLU A 15 0.95 4.95 1.82
N TRP A 16 0.86 4.30 0.65
CA TRP A 16 1.65 3.12 0.32
C TRP A 16 2.62 3.41 -0.80
N TYR A 17 3.81 2.82 -0.70
CA TYR A 17 4.84 2.88 -1.73
C TYR A 17 5.23 1.46 -2.13
N LYS A 18 5.59 1.31 -3.41
CA LYS A 18 6.13 0.11 -4.01
C LYS A 18 7.41 0.48 -4.77
N ASP A 19 8.53 -0.11 -4.42
CA ASP A 19 9.81 0.05 -5.13
C ASP A 19 10.24 1.52 -5.35
N GLY A 20 9.81 2.42 -4.46
CA GLY A 20 10.09 3.86 -4.52
C GLY A 20 8.94 4.70 -5.07
N GLU A 21 7.94 4.10 -5.69
CA GLU A 21 6.81 4.79 -6.30
C GLU A 21 5.56 4.74 -5.43
N LEU A 22 4.79 5.84 -5.41
CA LEU A 22 3.52 5.90 -4.70
C LEU A 22 2.51 4.94 -5.35
N VAL A 23 1.87 4.11 -4.55
CA VAL A 23 0.83 3.19 -4.99
C VAL A 23 -0.45 3.99 -5.27
N ARG A 24 -0.87 4.02 -6.54
CA ARG A 24 -2.16 4.58 -6.96
C ARG A 24 -3.30 3.62 -6.63
N ALA A 25 -3.89 3.79 -5.46
CA ALA A 25 -4.98 2.96 -4.94
C ALA A 25 -6.08 3.81 -4.28
N SER A 26 -6.46 4.91 -4.95
CA SER A 26 -7.49 5.83 -4.45
C SER A 26 -8.84 5.13 -4.31
N PRO A 27 -9.58 5.38 -3.21
CA PRO A 27 -10.96 4.95 -3.09
C PRO A 27 -11.78 5.52 -4.25
N GLY A 28 -12.26 4.66 -5.16
CA GLY A 28 -13.07 5.04 -6.32
C GLY A 28 -12.38 4.96 -7.68
N ASP A 29 -11.08 4.67 -7.74
CA ASP A 29 -10.43 4.34 -9.02
C ASP A 29 -10.80 2.91 -9.43
N SER A 30 -11.89 2.76 -10.17
CA SER A 30 -12.41 1.48 -10.67
C SER A 30 -11.46 0.77 -11.64
N LYS A 31 -10.42 1.46 -12.11
CA LYS A 31 -9.39 0.87 -12.99
C LYS A 31 -8.19 0.33 -12.20
N SER A 32 -8.05 0.67 -10.92
CA SER A 32 -6.97 0.13 -10.08
C SER A 32 -7.33 -1.27 -9.58
N HIS A 33 -6.38 -2.21 -9.67
CA HIS A 33 -6.52 -3.56 -9.09
C HIS A 33 -6.15 -3.60 -7.60
N ARG A 34 -5.88 -2.43 -6.99
CA ARG A 34 -5.49 -2.26 -5.59
C ARG A 34 -6.37 -1.20 -4.93
N VAL A 35 -6.66 -1.37 -3.64
CA VAL A 35 -7.43 -0.41 -2.84
C VAL A 35 -6.83 -0.25 -1.46
N ILE A 36 -6.82 0.98 -0.93
CA ILE A 36 -6.47 1.26 0.47
C ILE A 36 -7.76 1.26 1.28
N LEU A 37 -7.84 0.37 2.26
CA LEU A 37 -8.98 0.27 3.17
C LEU A 37 -8.95 1.41 4.20
N PRO A 38 -10.09 1.75 4.84
CA PRO A 38 -10.12 2.74 5.93
C PRO A 38 -9.17 2.42 7.09
N THR A 39 -8.80 1.15 7.26
CA THR A 39 -7.80 0.68 8.22
C THR A 39 -6.36 1.03 7.84
N GLY A 40 -6.12 1.62 6.66
CA GLY A 40 -4.80 1.86 6.08
C GLY A 40 -4.18 0.64 5.39
N SER A 41 -4.85 -0.51 5.38
CA SER A 41 -4.34 -1.73 4.76
C SER A 41 -4.44 -1.68 3.24
N LEU A 42 -3.42 -2.17 2.54
CA LEU A 42 -3.42 -2.31 1.08
C LEU A 42 -3.99 -3.66 0.68
N PHE A 43 -5.14 -3.64 0.01
CA PHE A 43 -5.82 -4.81 -0.49
C PHE A 43 -5.66 -4.94 -2.00
N PHE A 44 -5.40 -6.16 -2.48
CA PHE A 44 -5.22 -6.48 -3.89
C PHE A 44 -6.49 -7.20 -4.36
N LEU A 45 -7.27 -6.55 -5.23
CA LEU A 45 -8.55 -7.07 -5.72
C LEU A 45 -8.35 -8.29 -6.63
N LYS A 46 -7.29 -8.27 -7.43
CA LYS A 46 -6.81 -9.39 -8.25
C LYS A 46 -5.29 -9.34 -8.28
N VAL A 47 -4.65 -10.49 -8.09
CA VAL A 47 -3.20 -10.62 -8.27
C VAL A 47 -2.92 -10.78 -9.76
N VAL A 48 -2.26 -9.79 -10.36
CA VAL A 48 -2.01 -9.78 -11.81
C VAL A 48 -0.67 -10.45 -12.11
N HIS A 49 -0.72 -11.56 -12.83
CA HIS A 49 0.45 -12.26 -13.34
C HIS A 49 0.71 -11.83 -14.80
N GLY A 50 1.96 -11.62 -15.18
CA GLY A 50 2.34 -11.48 -16.59
C GLY A 50 2.16 -10.09 -17.24
N ARG A 51 2.13 -9.00 -16.47
CA ARG A 51 2.35 -7.65 -17.02
C ARG A 51 3.53 -6.98 -16.33
N LYS A 52 4.06 -5.96 -17.01
CA LYS A 52 5.21 -5.11 -16.65
C LYS A 52 5.18 -4.50 -15.23
N ASP A 53 4.06 -4.68 -14.51
CA ASP A 53 3.80 -4.34 -13.11
C ASP A 53 3.37 -5.59 -12.32
N SER A 54 4.27 -6.55 -12.11
CA SER A 54 3.98 -7.65 -11.17
C SER A 54 3.64 -7.04 -9.79
N ASP A 55 2.66 -7.57 -9.08
CA ASP A 55 2.38 -7.14 -7.69
C ASP A 55 3.55 -7.43 -6.75
N ALA A 56 4.50 -8.27 -7.16
CA ALA A 56 5.73 -8.49 -6.42
C ALA A 56 6.59 -7.21 -6.37
N GLY A 57 7.24 -7.02 -5.23
CA GLY A 57 8.11 -5.86 -4.98
C GLY A 57 8.24 -5.54 -3.50
N VAL A 58 8.97 -4.47 -3.20
CA VAL A 58 9.18 -4.00 -1.84
C VAL A 58 8.18 -2.89 -1.53
N TYR A 59 7.37 -3.12 -0.50
CA TYR A 59 6.35 -2.20 -0.05
C TYR A 59 6.70 -1.59 1.30
N TRP A 60 6.28 -0.34 1.50
CA TRP A 60 6.21 0.28 2.83
C TRP A 60 5.04 1.24 2.88
N CYS A 61 4.53 1.48 4.09
CA CYS A 61 3.56 2.53 4.32
C CYS A 61 4.21 3.74 5.00
N VAL A 62 3.64 4.91 4.74
CA VAL A 62 3.96 6.16 5.43
C VAL A 62 2.68 6.64 6.10
N ALA A 63 2.74 6.80 7.42
CA ALA A 63 1.71 7.45 8.21
C ALA A 63 2.03 8.94 8.31
N ARG A 64 1.09 9.81 7.96
CA ARG A 64 1.28 11.27 7.97
C ARG A 64 0.14 11.97 8.70
N ASN A 65 0.48 12.92 9.56
CA ASN A 65 -0.47 13.88 10.13
C ASN A 65 0.13 15.29 10.11
N SER A 66 -0.57 16.25 10.73
CA SER A 66 -0.11 17.65 10.79
C SER A 66 1.19 17.85 11.59
N LEU A 67 1.59 16.87 12.42
CA LEU A 67 2.80 16.95 13.24
C LEU A 67 4.02 16.31 12.57
N GLY A 68 3.81 15.45 11.57
CA GLY A 68 4.92 14.83 10.85
C GLY A 68 4.53 13.56 10.13
N SER A 69 5.53 12.70 9.93
CA SER A 69 5.35 11.41 9.26
C SER A 69 6.27 10.33 9.79
N ALA A 70 5.78 9.10 9.83
CA ALA A 70 6.54 7.90 10.18
C ALA A 70 6.46 6.87 9.05
N ARG A 71 7.58 6.24 8.72
CA ARG A 71 7.68 5.20 7.70
C ARG A 71 7.80 3.82 8.34
N SER A 72 7.08 2.84 7.81
CA SER A 72 7.19 1.44 8.26
C SER A 72 8.50 0.79 7.80
N ARG A 73 8.80 -0.37 8.37
CA ARG A 73 9.78 -1.28 7.75
C ARG A 73 9.29 -1.73 6.37
N ASN A 74 10.25 -2.11 5.53
CA ASN A 74 9.97 -2.71 4.23
C ASN A 74 9.36 -4.10 4.40
N ALA A 75 8.36 -4.41 3.57
CA ALA A 75 7.77 -5.72 3.41
C ALA A 75 7.94 -6.17 1.95
N THR A 76 8.48 -7.37 1.74
CA THR A 76 8.63 -7.93 0.40
C THR A 76 7.38 -8.76 0.08
N LEU A 77 6.70 -8.41 -1.01
CA LEU A 77 5.65 -9.23 -1.58
C LEU A 77 6.26 -10.06 -2.71
N ASP A 78 6.14 -11.38 -2.60
CA ASP A 78 6.43 -12.31 -3.68
C ASP A 78 5.14 -13.00 -4.11
N VAL A 79 4.98 -13.17 -5.42
CA VAL A 79 3.77 -13.76 -6.01
C VAL A 79 4.14 -15.14 -6.53
N ALA A 80 3.78 -16.17 -5.75
CA ALA A 80 3.95 -17.55 -6.19
C ALA A 80 3.02 -17.81 -7.40
N GLY A 81 3.62 -17.99 -8.58
CA GLY A 81 2.90 -18.46 -9.76
C GLY A 81 2.34 -19.85 -9.52
N LYS A 82 1.13 -20.11 -10.02
CA LYS A 82 0.55 -21.45 -10.06
C LYS A 82 1.02 -22.18 -11.32
#